data_AF-A0A9D0I676-F1
#
_entry.id   AF-A0A9D0I676-F1
#
_cell.length_a   1.000
_cell.length_b   1.000
_cell.length_c   1.000
_cell.angle_alpha   90.00
_cell.angle_beta   90.00
_cell.angle_gamma   90.00
#
_symmetry.space_group_name_H-M   'P 1'
#
loop_
_entity.id
_entity.type
_entity.pdbx_description
1 polymer ?
#
loop_
_entity_poly.entity_id
_entity_poly.type
_entity_poly.pdbx_seq_one_letter_code
_entity_poly.pdbx_strand_id
1 'polypeptide(L)' 'SRRSMMRTYIKKVVRAIEAGEKEAAVEAYKAAVPIIDRMANKGLIHKNKAARHKSRLNAHIKAMS' A
#
# COMPACT_ATOMS: atom_id res chain seq x y z
N SER A 1 -0.64 -9.36 -15.36
CA SER A 1 -0.45 -7.89 -15.54
C SER A 1 0.13 -7.25 -14.28
N ARG A 2 1.18 -6.42 -14.42
CA ARG A 2 1.93 -5.77 -13.32
C ARG A 2 1.08 -4.77 -12.52
N ARG A 3 0.08 -4.17 -13.19
CA ARG A 3 -0.90 -3.27 -12.58
C ARG A 3 -1.86 -4.02 -11.64
N SER A 4 -2.24 -5.24 -12.01
CA SER A 4 -3.11 -6.08 -11.19
C SER A 4 -2.40 -6.47 -9.89
N MET A 5 -1.15 -6.95 -10.00
CA MET A 5 -0.34 -7.31 -8.84
C MET A 5 -0.20 -6.15 -7.83
N MET A 6 0.17 -4.94 -8.30
CA MET A 6 0.25 -3.76 -7.43
C MET A 6 -1.06 -3.47 -6.69
N ARG A 7 -2.20 -3.57 -7.38
CA ARG A 7 -3.52 -3.38 -6.78
C ARG A 7 -3.83 -4.44 -5.72
N THR A 8 -3.42 -5.69 -5.94
CA THR A 8 -3.59 -6.77 -4.98
C THR A 8 -2.85 -6.50 -3.67
N TYR A 9 -1.61 -6.03 -3.73
CA TYR A 9 -0.85 -5.68 -2.51
C TYR A 9 -1.50 -4.52 -1.75
N ILE A 10 -1.99 -3.50 -2.45
CA ILE A 10 -2.74 -2.40 -1.80
C ILE A 10 -4.01 -2.94 -1.13
N LYS A 11 -4.76 -3.83 -1.80
CA LYS A 11 -5.96 -4.45 -1.23
C LYS A 11 -5.67 -5.29 0.01
N LYS A 12 -4.51 -5.97 0.07
CA LYS A 12 -4.10 -6.73 1.27
C LYS A 12 -3.96 -5.83 2.49
N VAL A 13 -3.32 -4.67 2.33
CA VAL A 13 -3.18 -3.67 3.41
C VAL A 13 -4.56 -3.17 3.85
N VAL A 14 -5.43 -2.81 2.89
CA VAL A 14 -6.78 -2.33 3.21
C VAL A 14 -7.59 -3.39 3.96
N ARG A 15 -7.52 -4.66 3.54
CA ARG A 15 -8.20 -5.75 4.25
C ARG A 15 -7.68 -5.96 5.68
N ALA A 16 -6.37 -5.86 5.89
CA ALA A 16 -5.80 -5.95 7.24
C ALA A 16 -6.24 -4.78 8.13
N ILE A 17 -6.38 -3.58 7.55
CA ILE A 17 -6.94 -2.40 8.24
C ILE A 17 -8.41 -2.64 8.58
N GLU A 18 -9.22 -3.13 7.64
CA GLU A 18 -10.64 -3.45 7.84
C GLU A 18 -10.86 -4.55 8.89
N ALA A 19 -9.93 -5.51 8.97
CA ALA A 19 -9.95 -6.59 9.97
C ALA A 19 -9.54 -6.14 11.38
N GLY A 20 -9.01 -4.93 11.55
CA GLY A 20 -8.57 -4.42 12.87
C GLY A 20 -7.19 -4.92 13.32
N GLU A 21 -6.48 -5.70 12.49
CA GLU A 21 -5.18 -6.29 12.85
C GLU A 21 -4.03 -5.32 12.52
N LYS A 22 -3.63 -4.52 13.51
CA LYS A 22 -2.60 -3.48 13.33
C LYS A 22 -1.23 -4.03 12.91
N GLU A 23 -0.79 -5.14 13.51
CA GLU A 23 0.51 -5.75 13.21
C GLU A 23 0.56 -6.30 11.78
N ALA A 24 -0.49 -7.03 11.38
CA ALA A 24 -0.66 -7.54 10.02
C ALA A 24 -0.74 -6.40 8.99
N ALA A 25 -1.41 -5.30 9.32
CA ALA A 25 -1.48 -4.12 8.46
C ALA A 25 -0.10 -3.46 8.27
N VAL A 26 0.70 -3.36 9.33
CA VAL A 26 2.07 -2.83 9.26
C VAL A 26 2.97 -3.73 8.42
N GLU A 27 2.89 -5.05 8.58
CA GLU A 27 3.68 -5.99 7.79
C GLU A 27 3.30 -5.96 6.30
N ALA A 28 1.99 -6.01 6.02
CA ALA A 28 1.48 -5.90 4.66
C ALA A 28 1.88 -4.56 4.01
N TYR A 29 1.89 -3.47 4.78
CA TYR A 29 2.33 -2.16 4.31
C TYR A 29 3.82 -2.15 3.95
N LYS A 30 4.68 -2.70 4.82
CA LYS A 30 6.13 -2.85 4.54
C LYS A 30 6.38 -3.60 3.23
N ALA A 31 5.61 -4.66 2.96
CA ALA A 31 5.70 -5.41 1.70
C ALA A 31 5.16 -4.63 0.48
N ALA A 32 4.12 -3.80 0.66
CA ALA A 32 3.50 -3.05 -0.43
C ALA A 32 4.32 -1.85 -0.91
N VAL A 33 5.01 -1.14 0.01
CA VAL A 33 5.82 0.06 -0.29
C VAL A 33 6.84 -0.16 -1.43
N PRO A 34 7.75 -1.15 -1.39
CA PRO A 34 8.76 -1.33 -2.44
C PRO A 34 8.13 -1.67 -3.79
N ILE A 35 6.97 -2.32 -3.81
CA ILE A 35 6.26 -2.66 -5.04
C ILE A 35 5.67 -1.41 -5.66
N ILE A 36 5.02 -0.55 -4.88
CA ILE A 36 4.44 0.71 -5.34
C ILE A 36 5.53 1.60 -5.95
N ASP A 37 6.66 1.75 -5.27
CA ASP A 37 7.76 2.60 -5.73
C ASP A 37 8.44 2.01 -6.99
N ARG A 38 8.60 0.69 -7.07
CA ARG A 38 9.10 0.04 -8.29
C ARG A 38 8.16 0.23 -9.48
N MET A 39 6.84 0.26 -9.27
CA MET A 39 5.88 0.52 -10.34
C MET A 39 5.87 1.99 -10.76
N ALA A 40 6.17 2.92 -9.84
CA ALA A 40 6.37 4.33 -10.16
C ALA A 40 7.62 4.54 -11.01
N ASN A 41 8.76 3.94 -10.62
CA ASN A 41 10.02 4.04 -11.36
C ASN A 41 9.91 3.48 -12.78
N LYS A 42 9.04 2.49 -12.99
CA LYS A 42 8.80 1.89 -14.31
C LYS A 42 7.71 2.61 -15.11
N GLY A 43 7.26 3.78 -14.66
CA GLY A 43 6.28 4.61 -15.38
C GLY A 43 4.84 4.07 -15.38
N LEU A 44 4.55 2.97 -14.68
CA LEU A 44 3.21 2.35 -14.68
C LEU A 44 2.19 3.19 -13.90
N ILE A 45 2.68 3.93 -12.89
CA ILE A 45 1.95 4.94 -12.13
C ILE A 45 2.83 6.19 -11.99
N HIS A 46 2.20 7.36 -11.92
CA HIS A 46 2.91 8.60 -11.66
C HIS A 46 3.47 8.63 -10.23
N LYS A 47 4.63 9.29 -10.02
CA LYS A 47 5.27 9.46 -8.70
C LYS A 47 4.32 10.01 -7.63
N ASN A 48 3.50 10.99 -7.98
CA ASN A 48 2.50 11.56 -7.06
C ASN A 48 1.41 10.56 -6.69
N LYS A 49 1.05 9.64 -7.59
CA LYS A 49 0.08 8.58 -7.29
C LYS A 49 0.65 7.59 -6.29
N ALA A 50 1.93 7.20 -6.43
CA ALA A 50 2.63 6.38 -5.45
C ALA A 50 2.69 7.08 -4.08
N ALA A 51 3.09 8.35 -4.04
CA ALA A 51 3.14 9.15 -2.82
C ALA A 51 1.77 9.23 -2.11
N ARG A 52 0.69 9.46 -2.87
CA ARG A 52 -0.68 9.47 -2.31
C ARG A 52 -1.07 8.13 -1.69
N HIS A 53 -0.75 7.00 -2.34
CA HIS A 53 -1.06 5.68 -1.78
C HIS A 53 -0.30 5.43 -0.48
N LYS A 54 1.00 5.76 -0.42
CA LYS A 54 1.80 5.61 0.81
C LYS A 54 1.27 6.46 1.95
N SER A 55 1.00 7.74 1.68
CA SER A 55 0.49 8.69 2.68
C SER A 55 -0.85 8.25 3.26
N ARG A 56 -1.82 7.87 2.42
CA ARG A 56 -3.16 7.46 2.88
C ARG A 56 -3.12 6.17 3.70
N LEU A 57 -2.42 5.14 3.23
CA LEU A 57 -2.34 3.87 3.96
C LEU A 57 -1.68 4.05 5.33
N ASN A 58 -0.61 4.86 5.40
CA ASN A 58 0.04 5.16 6.68
C ASN A 58 -0.88 5.93 7.64
N ALA A 59 -1.67 6.88 7.13
CA ALA A 59 -2.64 7.60 7.95
C ALA A 59 -3.71 6.67 8.55
N HIS A 60 -4.22 5.71 7.76
CA HIS A 60 -5.16 4.71 8.26
C HIS A 60 -4.56 3.80 9.32
N ILE A 61 -3.34 3.29 9.11
CA ILE A 61 -2.64 2.43 10.09
C ILE A 61 -2.39 3.20 11.40
N LYS A 62 -2.03 4.48 11.32
CA LYS A 62 -1.86 5.33 12.51
C LYS A 62 -3.17 5.60 13.24
N ALA A 63 -4.29 5.69 12.51
CA ALA A 63 -5.61 5.92 13.10
C ALA A 63 -6.14 4.68 13.84
N MET A 64 -5.68 3.47 13.51
CA MET A 64 -5.94 2.21 14.25
C MET A 64 -5.19 2.16 15.59
N SER A 65 -5.17 3.28 16.31
CA SER A 65 -4.45 3.48 17.59
C SER A 65 -4.58 2.27 18.51
#